data_AF-A0A6N7A722-F1
#
_entry.id   AF-A0A6N7A722-F1
#
_cell.length_a   1.000
_cell.length_b   1.000
_cell.length_c   1.000
_cell.angle_alpha   90.00
_cell.angle_beta   90.00
_cell.angle_gamma   90.00
#
_symmetry.space_group_name_H-M   'P 1'
#
loop_
_entity.id
_entity.type
_entity.pdbx_description
1 polymer ?
#
loop_
_entity_poly.entity_id
_entity_poly.type
_entity_poly.pdbx_seq_one_letter_code
_entity_poly.pdbx_strand_id
1 'polypeptide(L)'
;MEYVKTAISVQKSLFEEADNLARQMKMPRSRLFVLALEEYIKRQQNRELLEKFNAAYAGEPDPAEQVYLEKTRKLHRKMVEGEW
;
A
#
# COMPACT_ATOMS: atom_id res chain seq x y z
N MET A 1 -14.46 20.12 10.89
CA MET A 1 -13.23 19.81 10.12
C MET A 1 -12.69 21.12 9.58
N GLU A 2 -11.42 21.39 9.82
CA GLU A 2 -10.72 22.55 9.27
C GLU A 2 -10.07 22.16 7.95
N TYR A 3 -10.10 23.07 6.97
CA TYR A 3 -9.51 22.86 5.65
C TYR A 3 -8.46 23.93 5.40
N VAL A 4 -7.28 23.50 4.96
CA VAL A 4 -6.21 24.41 4.53
C VAL A 4 -6.22 24.49 3.01
N LYS A 5 -6.27 25.71 2.47
CA LYS A 5 -6.13 25.95 1.03
C LYS A 5 -4.66 26.20 0.73
N THR A 6 -4.10 25.39 -0.15
CA THR A 6 -2.71 25.53 -0.60
C THR A 6 -2.67 25.55 -2.13
N ALA A 7 -1.78 26.37 -2.68
CA ALA A 7 -1.49 26.37 -4.10
C ALA A 7 -0.28 25.46 -4.33
N ILE A 8 -0.43 24.48 -5.23
CA ILE A 8 0.64 23.56 -5.61
C ILE A 8 0.95 23.69 -7.10
N SER A 9 2.23 23.62 -7.45
CA SER A 9 2.64 23.49 -8.84
C SER A 9 2.51 22.03 -9.26
N VAL A 10 1.73 21.79 -10.32
CA VAL A 10 1.54 20.47 -10.92
C VAL A 10 1.71 20.58 -12.42
N GLN A 11 2.16 19.50 -13.06
CA GLN A 11 2.24 19.46 -14.53
C GLN A 11 0.84 19.61 -15.12
N LYS A 12 0.72 20.39 -16.20
CA LYS A 12 -0.57 20.68 -16.84
C LYS A 12 -1.27 19.40 -17.32
N SER A 13 -0.53 18.48 -17.94
CA SER A 13 -1.04 17.18 -18.39
C SER A 13 -1.65 16.38 -17.23
N LEU A 14 -0.91 16.23 -16.14
CA LEU A 14 -1.38 15.52 -14.95
C LEU A 14 -2.63 16.17 -14.34
N PHE A 15 -2.68 17.50 -14.31
CA PHE A 15 -3.86 18.22 -13.82
C PHE A 15 -5.10 17.96 -14.69
N GLU A 16 -4.95 17.96 -16.01
CA GLU A 16 -6.03 17.68 -16.96
C GLU A 16 -6.52 16.23 -16.84
N GLU A 17 -5.62 15.27 -16.69
CA GLU A 17 -5.96 13.86 -16.43
C GLU A 17 -6.75 13.70 -15.13
N ALA A 18 -6.28 14.33 -14.05
CA ALA A 18 -6.97 14.31 -12.76
C ALA A 18 -8.35 14.98 -12.82
N ASP A 19 -8.50 16.10 -13.54
CA ASP A 19 -9.81 16.76 -13.70
C ASP A 19 -10.79 15.87 -14.48
N ASN A 20 -10.33 15.23 -15.56
CA ASN A 20 -11.14 14.30 -16.34
C ASN A 20 -11.60 13.11 -15.50
N LEU A 21 -10.69 12.52 -14.71
CA LEU A 21 -11.02 11.42 -13.81
C LEU A 21 -12.03 11.85 -12.74
N ALA A 22 -11.85 13.02 -12.13
CA ALA A 22 -12.78 13.55 -11.14
C ALA A 22 -14.19 13.72 -11.73
N ARG A 23 -14.29 14.20 -12.97
CA ARG A 23 -15.56 14.32 -13.70
C ARG A 23 -16.20 12.97 -13.99
N GLN A 24 -15.42 11.98 -14.46
CA GLN A 24 -15.91 10.62 -14.69
C GLN A 24 -16.46 9.97 -13.41
N MET A 25 -15.77 10.19 -12.29
CA MET A 25 -16.18 9.73 -10.96
C MET A 25 -17.28 10.59 -10.33
N LYS A 26 -17.74 11.64 -11.00
CA LYS A 26 -18.76 12.59 -10.52
C LYS A 26 -18.42 13.19 -9.16
N MET A 27 -17.16 13.55 -8.96
CA MET A 27 -16.67 14.11 -7.69
C MET A 27 -15.92 15.42 -7.87
N PRO A 28 -15.88 16.28 -6.84
CA PRO A 28 -15.07 17.50 -6.89
C PRO A 28 -13.59 17.17 -7.06
N ARG A 29 -12.88 17.91 -7.93
CA ARG A 29 -11.42 17.81 -8.12
C ARG A 29 -10.64 17.76 -6.81
N SER A 30 -10.93 18.66 -5.88
CA SER A 30 -10.26 18.73 -4.57
C SER A 30 -10.41 17.42 -3.78
N ARG A 31 -11.54 16.74 -3.89
CA ARG A 31 -11.77 15.45 -3.23
C ARG A 31 -10.89 14.36 -3.85
N LEU A 32 -10.73 14.34 -5.17
CA LEU A 32 -9.83 13.39 -5.84
C LEU A 32 -8.39 13.57 -5.35
N PHE A 33 -7.89 14.81 -5.27
CA PHE A 33 -6.54 15.09 -4.77
C PHE A 33 -6.35 14.65 -3.31
N VAL A 34 -7.35 14.90 -2.45
CA VAL A 34 -7.30 14.44 -1.05
C VAL A 34 -7.23 12.91 -0.99
N LEU A 35 -8.07 12.20 -1.74
CA LEU A 35 -8.06 10.73 -1.76
C LEU A 35 -6.74 10.16 -2.26
N ALA A 36 -6.18 10.74 -3.33
CA ALA A 36 -4.90 10.33 -3.87
C ALA A 36 -3.77 10.51 -2.84
N LEU A 37 -3.80 11.63 -2.10
CA LEU A 37 -2.80 11.91 -1.06
C LEU A 37 -2.95 10.97 0.15
N GLU A 38 -4.18 10.74 0.61
CA GLU A 38 -4.48 9.79 1.70
C GLU A 38 -3.98 8.38 1.35
N GLU A 39 -4.29 7.91 0.15
CA GLU A 39 -3.87 6.60 -0.34
C GLU A 39 -2.35 6.51 -0.48
N TYR A 40 -1.69 7.56 -0.99
CA TYR A 40 -0.24 7.59 -1.11
C TYR A 40 0.46 7.55 0.26
N ILE A 41 -0.01 8.34 1.23
CA ILE A 41 0.52 8.33 2.60
C ILE A 41 0.35 6.95 3.23
N LYS A 42 -0.84 6.36 3.11
CA LYS A 42 -1.12 5.03 3.64
C LYS A 42 -0.20 3.96 3.02
N ARG A 43 0.03 4.01 1.71
CA ARG A 43 0.97 3.10 1.03
C ARG A 43 2.38 3.25 1.58
N GLN A 44 2.83 4.47 1.81
CA GLN A 44 4.18 4.69 2.33
C GLN A 44 4.33 4.21 3.78
N GLN A 45 3.31 4.44 4.63
CA GLN A 45 3.28 3.90 5.99
C GLN A 45 3.31 2.37 6.00
N ASN A 46 2.54 1.73 5.11
CA ASN A 46 2.54 0.27 4.99
C ASN A 46 3.91 -0.27 4.55
N ARG A 47 4.60 0.42 3.63
CA ARG A 47 5.96 0.04 3.21
C ARG A 47 6.95 0.13 4.36
N GLU A 48 6.92 1.23 5.12
CA GLU A 48 7.79 1.41 6.29
C GLU A 48 7.51 0.34 7.36
N LEU A 49 6.23 0.00 7.59
CA LEU A 49 5.86 -1.06 8.51
C LEU A 49 6.40 -2.43 8.06
N LEU A 50 6.27 -2.75 6.77
CA LEU A 50 6.81 -3.98 6.21
C LEU A 50 8.35 -4.04 6.32
N GLU A 51 9.04 -2.92 6.06
CA GLU A 51 10.49 -2.82 6.24
C GLU A 51 10.90 -3.08 7.70
N LYS A 52 10.15 -2.54 8.67
CA LYS A 52 10.39 -2.81 10.11
C LYS A 52 10.18 -4.27 10.47
N PHE A 53 9.14 -4.92 9.93
CA PHE A 53 8.92 -6.36 10.12
C PHE A 53 10.08 -7.17 9.53
N ASN A 54 10.46 -6.88 8.29
CA ASN A 54 11.58 -7.57 7.66
C ASN A 54 12.89 -7.40 8.44
N ALA A 55 13.15 -6.19 8.97
CA ALA A 55 14.32 -5.94 9.81
C ALA A 55 14.27 -6.71 11.13
N ALA A 56 13.12 -6.77 11.80
CA ALA A 56 12.96 -7.50 13.06
C ALA A 56 13.19 -9.02 12.91
N TYR A 57 12.80 -9.57 11.76
CA TYR A 57 12.95 -11.00 11.43
C TYR A 57 14.11 -11.30 10.47
N ALA A 58 15.07 -10.37 10.31
CA ALA A 58 16.20 -10.55 9.40
C ALA A 58 17.25 -11.57 9.92
N GLY A 59 17.19 -11.92 11.21
CA GLY A 59 18.06 -12.91 11.83
C GLY A 59 17.73 -14.35 11.45
N GLU A 60 18.60 -15.27 11.85
CA GLU A 60 18.28 -16.69 11.73
C GLU A 60 17.13 -17.06 12.67
N PRO A 61 16.16 -17.87 12.20
CA PRO A 61 15.04 -18.28 13.03
C PRO A 61 15.53 -19.14 14.20
N ASP A 62 14.96 -18.91 15.38
CA ASP A 62 15.26 -19.73 16.54
C ASP A 62 14.73 -21.19 16.36
N PRO A 63 15.15 -22.15 17.20
CA PRO A 63 14.73 -23.54 17.04
C PRO A 63 13.20 -23.76 17.08
N ALA A 64 12.46 -22.94 17.82
CA ALA A 64 11.00 -23.04 17.85
C ALA A 64 10.37 -22.45 16.57
N GLU A 65 10.91 -21.35 16.06
CA GLU A 65 10.54 -20.76 14.78
C GLU A 65 10.84 -21.69 13.61
N GLN A 66 11.98 -22.40 13.62
CA GLN A 66 12.32 -23.40 12.61
C GLN A 66 11.28 -24.53 12.53
N VAL A 67 10.89 -25.09 13.68
CA VAL A 67 9.84 -26.12 13.75
C VAL A 67 8.51 -25.60 13.22
N TYR A 68 8.17 -24.33 13.51
CA TYR A 68 6.98 -23.68 13.00
C TYR A 68 7.03 -23.47 11.47
N LEU A 69 8.16 -23.01 10.94
CA LEU A 69 8.41 -22.80 9.51
C LEU A 69 8.31 -24.12 8.71
N GLU A 70 8.80 -25.23 9.26
CA GLU A 70 8.67 -26.54 8.60
C GLU A 70 7.21 -27.00 8.49
N LYS A 71 6.42 -26.82 9.56
CA LYS A 71 4.99 -27.18 9.56
C LYS A 71 4.21 -26.32 8.55
N THR A 72 4.42 -25.01 8.58
CA THR A 72 3.74 -24.08 7.66
C THR A 72 4.11 -24.32 6.20
N ARG A 73 5.39 -24.60 5.87
CA ARG A 73 5.82 -24.97 4.51
C ARG A 73 5.12 -26.23 3.98
N LYS A 74 4.95 -27.26 4.81
CA LYS A 74 4.25 -28.50 4.44
C LYS A 74 2.76 -28.25 4.18
N LEU A 75 2.11 -27.41 4.98
CA LEU A 75 0.71 -27.02 4.80
C LEU A 75 0.52 -26.18 3.53
N HIS A 76 1.37 -25.18 3.32
CA HIS A 76 1.29 -24.31 2.14
C HIS A 76 1.48 -25.08 0.84
N ARG A 77 2.43 -26.04 0.79
CA ARG A 77 2.62 -26.90 -0.37
C ARG A 77 1.34 -27.65 -0.76
N LYS A 78 0.64 -28.24 0.21
CA LYS A 78 -0.63 -28.95 -0.03
C LYS A 78 -1.75 -28.03 -0.52
N MET A 79 -1.72 -26.76 -0.17
CA MET A 79 -2.73 -25.78 -0.59
C MET A 79 -2.50 -25.32 -2.04
N VAL A 80 -1.26 -25.32 -2.51
CA VAL A 80 -0.88 -24.86 -3.87
C VAL A 80 -0.78 -26.04 -4.86
N GLU A 81 -0.67 -27.28 -4.38
CA GLU A 81 -0.77 -28.49 -5.20
C GLU A 81 -2.19 -28.63 -5.78
N GLY A 82 -2.40 -28.11 -6.99
CA GLY A 82 -3.67 -28.15 -7.73
C GLY A 82 -4.08 -26.84 -8.40
N GLU A 83 -3.37 -25.74 -8.12
CA GLU A 83 -3.67 -24.38 -8.64
C GLU A 83 -2.84 -24.02 -9.90
N TRP A 84 -2.43 -25.01 -10.70
CA TRP A 84 -1.69 -24.79 -11.97
C TRP A 84 -2.42 -25.41 -13.16
#